data_AF-A0A919K0X5-F1
#
_entry.id   AF-A0A919K0X5-F1
#
_cell.length_a   1.000
_cell.length_b   1.000
_cell.length_c   1.000
_cell.angle_alpha   90.00
_cell.angle_beta   90.00
_cell.angle_gamma   90.00
#
_symmetry.space_group_name_H-M   'P 1'
#
loop_
_entity.id
_entity.type
_entity.pdbx_description
1 polymer ?
#
loop_
_entity_poly.entity_id
_entity_poly.type
_entity_poly.pdbx_seq_one_letter_code
_entity_poly.pdbx_strand_id
1 'polypeptide(L)'
;MTVLLVAAAVVLALPVGWPGGVRRRLDLALATKADVPSRPAKPPADEGRRSRLLLAAVAGLAMAGLVGGWFGVPLGVGAAVGAERLLRRREPPGVRKERLAASADLPLGADLLAAALRAGAPLDRAAAAVAEALGGQLGERLQRTARSLRLGAEPAEAWAHLAGVTGADRLAAAAVRSSASGGALAGALVRLADDLRADRAIAVERAGQRAGVLVVLPLGLCFLPAFLLAGLVPVLIAVLGDVL
;
A
#
# COMPACT_ATOMS: atom_id res chain seq x y z
N MET A 1 5.51 2.58 -46.75
CA MET A 1 4.34 3.44 -46.42
C MET A 1 3.32 2.76 -45.50
N THR A 2 3.01 1.47 -45.68
CA THR A 2 2.10 0.69 -44.82
C THR A 2 2.65 0.40 -43.41
N VAL A 3 3.96 0.19 -43.26
CA VAL A 3 4.60 -0.04 -41.94
C VAL A 3 4.53 1.19 -41.02
N LEU A 4 4.57 2.40 -41.60
CA LEU A 4 4.44 3.68 -40.87
C LEU A 4 3.01 3.92 -40.37
N LEU A 5 1.99 3.46 -41.10
CA LEU A 5 0.57 3.57 -40.68
C LEU A 5 0.23 2.57 -39.57
N VAL A 6 0.82 1.38 -39.59
CA VAL A 6 0.60 0.36 -38.54
C VAL A 6 1.27 0.76 -37.23
N ALA A 7 2.47 1.35 -37.27
CA ALA A 7 3.14 1.87 -36.07
C ALA A 7 2.40 3.08 -35.45
N ALA A 8 1.85 3.98 -36.28
CA ALA A 8 1.06 5.12 -35.81
C ALA A 8 -0.27 4.69 -35.16
N ALA A 9 -0.91 3.62 -35.66
CA ALA A 9 -2.13 3.07 -35.07
C ALA A 9 -1.88 2.40 -33.71
N VAL A 10 -0.72 1.74 -33.53
CA VAL A 10 -0.34 1.10 -32.26
C VAL A 10 -0.04 2.12 -31.16
N VAL A 11 0.50 3.29 -31.50
CA VAL A 11 0.78 4.38 -30.54
C VAL A 11 -0.49 5.14 -30.13
N LEU A 12 -1.49 5.28 -31.02
CA LEU A 12 -2.78 5.89 -30.68
C LEU A 12 -3.69 4.99 -29.82
N ALA A 13 -3.43 3.68 -29.82
CA ALA A 13 -4.24 2.67 -29.14
C ALA A 13 -3.81 2.38 -27.69
N LEU A 14 -2.67 2.92 -27.25
CA LEU A 14 -2.32 2.91 -25.83
C LEU A 14 -3.30 3.82 -25.09
N PRO A 15 -4.02 3.33 -24.06
CA PRO A 15 -5.08 4.09 -23.41
C PRO A 15 -4.47 5.23 -22.58
N VAL A 16 -4.20 6.35 -23.24
CA VAL A 16 -4.06 7.67 -22.64
C VAL A 16 -5.46 8.11 -22.26
N GLY A 17 -5.89 7.77 -21.04
CA GLY A 17 -7.20 8.20 -20.59
C GLY A 17 -7.74 7.52 -19.36
N TRP A 18 -7.07 7.64 -18.20
CA TRP A 18 -7.87 7.85 -16.98
C TRP A 18 -7.11 8.56 -15.84
N PRO A 19 -7.15 9.90 -15.80
CA PRO A 19 -6.87 10.64 -14.58
C PRO A 19 -8.06 11.54 -14.17
N GLY A 20 -9.31 11.08 -14.36
CA GLY A 20 -10.51 11.89 -14.07
C GLY A 20 -11.36 11.45 -12.88
N GLY A 21 -11.44 10.14 -12.60
CA GLY A 21 -12.39 9.60 -11.62
C GLY A 21 -11.91 9.57 -10.16
N VAL A 22 -10.59 9.68 -9.94
CA VAL A 22 -10.00 9.50 -8.60
C VAL A 22 -10.11 10.77 -7.76
N ARG A 23 -10.01 11.97 -8.37
CA ARG A 23 -10.11 13.25 -7.64
C ARG A 23 -11.50 13.48 -7.06
N ARG A 24 -12.56 13.20 -7.84
CA ARG A 24 -13.95 13.36 -7.40
C ARG A 24 -14.35 12.45 -6.23
N ARG A 25 -13.73 11.27 -6.11
CA ARG A 25 -13.90 10.37 -4.96
C ARG A 25 -13.04 10.77 -3.76
N LEU A 26 -11.93 11.47 -3.98
CA LEU A 26 -11.08 11.99 -2.91
C LEU A 26 -11.75 13.18 -2.22
N ASP A 27 -12.38 14.08 -2.99
CA ASP A 27 -13.10 15.24 -2.46
C ASP A 27 -14.37 14.80 -1.69
N LEU A 28 -15.08 13.78 -2.19
CA LEU A 28 -16.21 13.17 -1.47
C LEU A 28 -15.76 12.43 -0.20
N ALA A 29 -14.61 11.77 -0.22
CA ALA A 29 -14.07 11.07 0.95
C ALA A 29 -13.54 12.02 2.04
N LEU A 30 -13.06 13.20 1.66
CA LEU A 30 -12.68 14.27 2.59
C LEU A 30 -13.92 14.97 3.18
N ALA A 31 -15.00 15.13 2.40
CA ALA A 31 -16.26 15.68 2.89
C ALA A 31 -17.00 14.74 3.88
N THR A 32 -16.92 13.41 3.68
CA THR A 32 -17.59 12.44 4.57
C THR A 32 -16.83 12.13 5.87
N LYS A 33 -15.64 12.69 6.10
CA LYS A 33 -14.82 12.41 7.30
C LYS A 33 -15.11 13.37 8.48
N ALA A 34 -16.14 14.20 8.37
CA ALA A 34 -16.59 15.08 9.45
C ALA A 34 -17.59 14.40 10.42
N ASP A 35 -17.97 13.14 10.21
CA ASP A 35 -18.86 12.43 11.13
C ASP A 35 -18.33 11.05 11.54
N VAL A 36 -18.31 10.79 12.84
CA VAL A 36 -17.95 9.55 13.54
C VAL A 36 -19.14 9.22 14.46
N PRO A 37 -19.54 7.96 14.74
CA PRO A 37 -19.19 6.66 14.15
C PRO A 37 -20.44 5.86 13.69
N SER A 38 -20.29 4.92 12.76
CA SER A 38 -21.25 3.81 12.60
C SER A 38 -20.53 2.58 12.05
N ARG A 39 -20.64 1.45 12.77
CA ARG A 39 -20.15 0.12 12.37
C ARG A 39 -20.30 -0.09 10.86
N PRO A 40 -19.23 -0.32 10.09
CA PRO A 40 -19.40 -0.70 8.69
C PRO A 40 -20.01 -2.10 8.65
N ALA A 41 -21.28 -2.18 8.24
CA ALA A 41 -21.89 -3.43 7.82
C ALA A 41 -20.99 -4.05 6.74
N LYS A 42 -20.52 -5.28 7.00
CA LYS A 42 -19.70 -6.08 6.09
C LYS A 42 -20.43 -6.16 4.74
N PRO A 43 -19.98 -5.48 3.67
CA PRO A 43 -20.63 -5.63 2.39
C PRO A 43 -20.44 -7.09 1.92
N PRO A 44 -21.45 -7.69 1.27
CA PRO A 44 -21.37 -9.08 0.84
C PRO A 44 -20.14 -9.25 -0.06
N ALA A 45 -19.26 -10.17 0.32
CA ALA A 45 -17.94 -10.38 -0.32
C ALA A 45 -18.03 -10.70 -1.83
N ASP A 46 -19.22 -11.03 -2.34
CA ASP A 46 -19.48 -11.35 -3.74
C ASP A 46 -19.60 -10.13 -4.67
N GLU A 47 -20.01 -8.96 -4.20
CA GLU A 47 -20.21 -7.76 -5.03
C GLU A 47 -18.89 -7.20 -5.57
N GLY A 48 -17.85 -7.26 -4.73
CA GLY A 48 -16.49 -6.88 -5.12
C GLY A 48 -15.86 -7.86 -6.10
N ARG A 49 -16.30 -9.13 -6.14
CA ARG A 49 -15.77 -10.17 -7.02
C ARG A 49 -16.41 -10.14 -8.40
N ARG A 50 -17.73 -9.94 -8.46
CA ARG A 50 -18.49 -9.79 -9.72
C ARG A 50 -18.09 -8.53 -10.48
N SER A 51 -17.97 -7.38 -9.81
CA SER A 51 -17.52 -6.14 -10.47
C SER A 51 -16.09 -6.24 -11.04
N ARG A 52 -15.19 -6.95 -10.34
CA ARG A 52 -13.82 -7.22 -10.79
C ARG A 52 -13.76 -8.14 -12.01
N LEU A 53 -14.58 -9.20 -12.04
CA LEU A 53 -14.68 -10.10 -13.18
C LEU A 53 -15.29 -9.40 -14.40
N LEU A 54 -16.31 -8.56 -14.20
CA LEU A 54 -16.90 -7.76 -15.28
C LEU A 54 -15.91 -6.74 -15.86
N LEU A 55 -15.15 -6.03 -15.01
CA LEU A 55 -14.11 -5.10 -15.48
C LEU A 55 -12.96 -5.81 -16.22
N ALA A 56 -12.53 -6.99 -15.74
CA ALA A 56 -11.51 -7.79 -16.41
C ALA A 56 -12.00 -8.37 -17.74
N ALA A 57 -13.26 -8.80 -17.80
CA ALA A 57 -13.89 -9.29 -19.02
C ALA A 57 -14.04 -8.17 -20.06
N VAL A 58 -14.50 -6.98 -19.66
CA VAL A 58 -14.65 -5.82 -20.56
C VAL A 58 -13.28 -5.34 -21.07
N ALA A 59 -12.26 -5.28 -20.21
CA ALA A 59 -10.90 -4.91 -20.61
C ALA A 59 -10.28 -5.96 -21.56
N GLY A 60 -10.52 -7.25 -21.30
CA GLY A 60 -10.08 -8.35 -22.17
C GLY A 60 -10.76 -8.34 -23.53
N LEU A 61 -12.08 -8.06 -23.57
CA LEU A 61 -12.85 -7.94 -24.81
C LEU A 61 -12.40 -6.72 -25.64
N ALA A 62 -12.14 -5.59 -24.98
CA ALA A 62 -11.65 -4.37 -25.62
C ALA A 62 -10.25 -4.56 -26.24
N MET A 63 -9.34 -5.24 -25.54
CA MET A 63 -8.01 -5.57 -26.08
C MET A 63 -8.07 -6.59 -27.23
N ALA A 64 -8.95 -7.58 -27.16
CA ALA A 64 -9.14 -8.56 -28.23
C ALA A 64 -9.69 -7.91 -29.51
N GLY A 65 -10.58 -6.91 -29.36
CA GLY A 65 -11.13 -6.15 -30.49
C GLY A 65 -10.13 -5.19 -31.14
N LEU A 66 -9.20 -4.62 -30.37
CA LEU A 66 -8.24 -3.62 -30.87
C LEU A 66 -7.08 -4.22 -31.67
N VAL A 67 -6.69 -5.46 -31.38
CA VAL A 67 -5.49 -6.10 -31.97
C VAL A 67 -5.79 -6.86 -33.28
N GLY A 68 -7.06 -7.21 -33.55
CA GLY A 68 -7.49 -7.76 -34.84
C GLY A 68 -6.65 -8.94 -35.36
N GLY A 69 -7.00 -10.17 -34.98
CA GLY A 69 -6.38 -11.38 -35.53
C GLY A 69 -6.41 -12.59 -34.60
N TRP A 70 -6.00 -13.75 -35.11
CA TRP A 70 -5.99 -15.04 -34.39
C TRP A 70 -5.18 -15.01 -33.06
N PHE A 71 -4.22 -14.10 -32.94
CA PHE A 71 -3.39 -13.91 -31.73
C PHE A 71 -4.05 -13.08 -30.61
N GLY A 72 -5.18 -12.41 -30.87
CA GLY A 72 -5.86 -11.58 -29.87
C GLY A 72 -6.56 -12.39 -28.76
N VAL A 73 -7.06 -13.58 -29.10
CA VAL A 73 -7.75 -14.47 -28.16
C VAL A 73 -6.82 -15.02 -27.06
N PRO A 74 -5.64 -15.60 -27.35
CA PRO A 74 -4.75 -16.10 -26.30
C PRO A 74 -4.20 -14.97 -25.41
N LEU A 75 -3.95 -13.78 -25.97
CA LEU A 75 -3.47 -12.62 -25.22
C LEU A 75 -4.54 -12.05 -24.28
N GLY A 76 -5.79 -11.98 -24.72
CA GLY A 76 -6.93 -11.56 -23.90
C GLY A 76 -7.21 -12.52 -22.74
N VAL A 77 -7.17 -13.83 -22.99
CA VAL A 77 -7.32 -14.86 -21.95
C VAL A 77 -6.16 -14.81 -20.96
N GLY A 78 -4.91 -14.64 -21.44
CA GLY A 78 -3.74 -14.48 -20.60
C GLY A 78 -3.83 -13.24 -19.68
N ALA A 79 -4.28 -12.11 -20.23
CA ALA A 79 -4.49 -10.88 -19.47
C ALA A 79 -5.62 -11.02 -18.43
N ALA A 80 -6.73 -11.68 -18.78
CA ALA A 80 -7.84 -11.92 -17.86
C ALA A 80 -7.44 -12.86 -16.70
N VAL A 81 -6.76 -13.97 -16.99
CA VAL A 81 -6.27 -14.90 -15.97
C VAL A 81 -5.18 -14.24 -15.11
N GLY A 82 -4.29 -13.46 -15.73
CA GLY A 82 -3.27 -12.67 -15.03
C GLY A 82 -3.89 -11.64 -14.09
N ALA A 83 -4.89 -10.90 -14.56
CA ALA A 83 -5.64 -9.93 -13.77
C ALA A 83 -6.40 -10.62 -12.63
N GLU A 84 -7.07 -11.74 -12.87
CA GLU A 84 -7.79 -12.48 -11.82
C GLU A 84 -6.82 -13.02 -10.76
N ARG A 85 -5.68 -13.60 -11.16
CA ARG A 85 -4.64 -14.04 -10.21
C ARG A 85 -4.08 -12.87 -9.40
N LEU A 86 -3.79 -11.74 -10.04
CA LEU A 86 -3.25 -10.56 -9.37
C LEU A 86 -4.27 -9.93 -8.42
N LEU A 87 -5.55 -9.91 -8.80
CA LEU A 87 -6.64 -9.40 -7.96
C LEU A 87 -6.99 -10.35 -6.81
N ARG A 88 -6.85 -11.67 -6.99
CA ARG A 88 -6.98 -12.65 -5.89
C ARG A 88 -5.84 -12.54 -4.88
N ARG A 89 -4.64 -12.13 -5.33
CA ARG A 89 -3.51 -11.82 -4.44
C ARG A 89 -3.64 -10.48 -3.71
N ARG A 90 -4.55 -9.60 -4.13
CA ARG A 90 -4.80 -8.32 -3.44
C ARG A 90 -5.65 -8.57 -2.20
N GLU A 91 -5.05 -8.37 -1.03
CA GLU A 91 -5.77 -8.36 0.25
C GLU A 91 -7.05 -7.49 0.17
N PRO A 92 -8.14 -7.90 0.85
CA PRO A 92 -9.35 -7.09 0.92
C PRO A 92 -9.01 -5.67 1.42
N PRO A 93 -9.57 -4.62 0.80
CA PRO A 93 -9.24 -3.24 1.16
C PRO A 93 -9.59 -2.89 2.62
N GLY A 94 -10.55 -3.59 3.23
CA GLY A 94 -10.87 -3.48 4.65
C GLY A 94 -9.69 -3.89 5.54
N VAL A 95 -9.24 -5.15 5.42
CA VAL A 95 -8.11 -5.71 6.19
C VAL A 95 -6.85 -4.87 6.04
N ARG A 96 -6.58 -4.35 4.83
CA ARG A 96 -5.43 -3.47 4.60
C ARG A 96 -5.52 -2.16 5.37
N LYS A 97 -6.66 -1.45 5.33
CA LYS A 97 -6.84 -0.20 6.07
C LYS A 97 -6.65 -0.41 7.56
N GLU A 98 -7.21 -1.50 8.05
CA GLU A 98 -7.23 -1.89 9.44
C GLU A 98 -5.81 -2.26 9.93
N ARG A 99 -5.03 -3.02 9.13
CA ARG A 99 -3.60 -3.29 9.40
C ARG A 99 -2.76 -2.01 9.38
N LEU A 100 -3.01 -1.12 8.42
CA LEU A 100 -2.30 0.15 8.32
C LEU A 100 -2.57 1.04 9.53
N ALA A 101 -3.83 1.12 9.99
CA ALA A 101 -4.20 1.84 11.22
C ALA A 101 -3.46 1.25 12.44
N ALA A 102 -3.48 -0.07 12.62
CA ALA A 102 -2.74 -0.71 13.71
C ALA A 102 -1.23 -0.41 13.66
N SER A 103 -0.63 -0.40 12.46
CA SER A 103 0.77 -0.03 12.31
C SER A 103 1.02 1.47 12.55
N ALA A 104 0.03 2.33 12.26
CA ALA A 104 0.07 3.78 12.43
C ALA A 104 0.03 4.19 13.92
N ASP A 105 -0.72 3.43 14.72
CA ASP A 105 -0.93 3.70 16.15
C ASP A 105 0.21 3.20 17.04
N LEU A 106 1.12 2.37 16.50
CA LEU A 106 2.18 1.71 17.27
C LEU A 106 3.17 2.65 18.00
N PRO A 107 3.68 3.76 17.40
CA PRO A 107 4.54 4.71 18.09
C PRO A 107 3.81 5.41 19.23
N LEU A 108 2.53 5.75 19.04
CA LEU A 108 1.70 6.32 20.09
C LEU A 108 1.51 5.32 21.22
N GLY A 109 1.24 4.05 20.91
CA GLY A 109 1.17 2.99 21.91
C GLY A 109 2.47 2.77 22.67
N ALA A 110 3.62 2.83 21.99
CA ALA A 110 4.93 2.73 22.63
C ALA A 110 5.19 3.90 23.59
N ASP A 111 4.83 5.13 23.23
CA ASP A 111 4.97 6.30 24.11
C ASP A 111 4.02 6.25 25.30
N LEU A 112 2.76 5.85 25.10
CA LEU A 112 1.81 5.72 26.20
C LEU A 112 2.25 4.62 27.18
N LEU A 113 2.77 3.49 26.67
CA LEU A 113 3.37 2.45 27.50
C LEU A 113 4.59 2.98 28.25
N ALA A 114 5.49 3.70 27.57
CA ALA A 114 6.65 4.29 28.21
C ALA A 114 6.27 5.29 29.32
N ALA A 115 5.27 6.14 29.07
CA ALA A 115 4.76 7.10 30.03
C ALA A 115 4.15 6.40 31.26
N ALA A 116 3.32 5.38 31.05
CA ALA A 116 2.73 4.59 32.14
C ALA A 116 3.80 3.87 32.98
N LEU A 117 4.81 3.27 32.34
CA LEU A 117 5.91 2.61 33.03
C LEU A 117 6.79 3.59 33.81
N ARG A 118 7.06 4.78 33.26
CA ARG A 118 7.78 5.86 33.98
C ARG A 118 6.99 6.39 35.17
N ALA A 119 5.66 6.38 35.09
CA ALA A 119 4.78 6.69 36.21
C ALA A 119 4.71 5.57 37.26
N GLY A 120 5.42 4.45 37.05
CA GLY A 120 5.48 3.33 37.99
C GLY A 120 4.34 2.33 37.85
N ALA A 121 3.53 2.40 36.78
CA ALA A 121 2.49 1.41 36.55
C ALA A 121 3.10 0.04 36.22
N PRO A 122 2.55 -1.07 36.73
CA PRO A 122 3.01 -2.40 36.35
C PRO A 122 2.65 -2.69 34.88
N LEU A 123 3.50 -3.47 34.21
CA LEU A 123 3.47 -3.65 32.75
C LEU A 123 2.13 -4.19 32.23
N ASP A 124 1.51 -5.10 32.98
CA ASP A 124 0.22 -5.68 32.65
C ASP A 124 -0.91 -4.63 32.68
N ARG A 125 -0.93 -3.75 33.68
CA ARG A 125 -1.90 -2.64 33.78
C ARG A 125 -1.62 -1.54 32.78
N ALA A 126 -0.35 -1.22 32.55
CA ALA A 126 0.04 -0.27 31.51
C ALA A 126 -0.43 -0.75 30.13
N ALA A 127 -0.20 -2.02 29.79
CA ALA A 127 -0.67 -2.59 28.53
C ALA A 127 -2.19 -2.59 28.39
N ALA A 128 -2.93 -2.90 29.47
CA ALA A 128 -4.40 -2.82 29.45
C ALA A 128 -4.92 -1.38 29.26
N ALA A 129 -4.35 -0.42 29.98
CA ALA A 129 -4.75 0.99 29.88
C ALA A 129 -4.47 1.55 28.48
N VAL A 130 -3.32 1.22 27.90
CA VAL A 130 -2.98 1.64 26.52
C VAL A 130 -3.86 0.93 25.50
N ALA A 131 -4.22 -0.34 25.73
CA ALA A 131 -5.14 -1.07 24.87
C ALA A 131 -6.52 -0.41 24.80
N GLU A 132 -7.04 0.03 25.95
CA GLU A 132 -8.32 0.76 26.04
C GLU A 132 -8.24 2.13 25.37
N ALA A 133 -7.12 2.86 25.56
CA ALA A 133 -6.92 4.18 24.97
C ALA A 133 -6.81 4.16 23.43
N LEU A 134 -6.12 3.16 22.86
CA LEU A 134 -5.94 3.05 21.41
C LEU A 134 -7.16 2.44 20.71
N GLY A 135 -7.79 1.44 21.31
CA GLY A 135 -8.83 0.64 20.65
C GLY A 135 -8.35 0.00 19.34
N GLY A 136 -9.30 -0.37 18.48
CA GLY A 136 -9.03 -0.99 17.19
C GLY A 136 -8.23 -2.30 17.27
N GLN A 137 -7.60 -2.71 16.16
CA GLN A 137 -6.85 -3.96 16.10
C GLN A 137 -5.60 -3.98 17.00
N LEU A 138 -4.92 -2.84 17.15
CA LEU A 138 -3.74 -2.77 18.01
C LEU A 138 -4.14 -2.88 19.48
N GLY A 139 -5.18 -2.15 19.90
CA GLY A 139 -5.73 -2.23 21.24
C GLY A 139 -6.22 -3.64 21.58
N GLU A 140 -6.96 -4.31 20.68
CA GLU A 140 -7.40 -5.70 20.92
C GLU A 140 -6.24 -6.70 21.11
N ARG A 141 -5.12 -6.50 20.42
CA ARG A 141 -3.93 -7.34 20.58
C ARG A 141 -3.18 -7.02 21.86
N LEU A 142 -3.02 -5.74 22.19
CA LEU A 142 -2.44 -5.29 23.47
C LEU A 142 -3.28 -5.76 24.65
N GLN A 143 -4.61 -5.79 24.53
CA GLN A 143 -5.50 -6.30 25.57
C GLN A 143 -5.30 -7.79 25.80
N ARG A 144 -5.04 -8.56 24.74
CA ARG A 144 -4.66 -9.97 24.85
C ARG A 144 -3.31 -10.11 25.53
N THR A 145 -2.30 -9.36 25.10
CA THR A 145 -0.98 -9.33 25.77
C THR A 145 -1.09 -8.99 27.26
N ALA A 146 -1.87 -7.97 27.62
CA ALA A 146 -2.09 -7.58 29.01
C ALA A 146 -2.72 -8.70 29.84
N ARG A 147 -3.72 -9.41 29.29
CA ARG A 147 -4.33 -10.57 29.94
C ARG A 147 -3.34 -11.72 30.12
N SER A 148 -2.53 -12.02 29.10
CA SER A 148 -1.52 -13.08 29.18
C SER A 148 -0.45 -12.76 30.24
N LEU A 149 0.02 -11.50 30.29
CA LEU A 149 0.94 -11.05 31.33
C LEU A 149 0.32 -11.16 32.75
N ARG A 150 -0.97 -10.84 32.91
CA ARG A 150 -1.69 -11.03 34.19
C ARG A 150 -1.79 -12.48 34.63
N LEU A 151 -1.88 -13.40 33.68
CA LEU A 151 -1.91 -14.84 33.94
C LEU A 151 -0.52 -15.41 34.21
N GLY A 152 0.53 -14.58 34.18
CA GLY A 152 1.91 -15.02 34.40
C GLY A 152 2.53 -15.71 33.19
N ALA A 153 2.00 -15.49 31.98
CA ALA A 153 2.61 -16.01 30.75
C ALA A 153 4.03 -15.47 30.59
N GLU A 154 4.90 -16.28 29.99
CA GLU A 154 6.26 -15.86 29.67
C GLU A 154 6.23 -14.65 28.71
N PRO A 155 7.11 -13.65 28.89
CA PRO A 155 7.08 -12.43 28.08
C PRO A 155 7.05 -12.69 26.57
N ALA A 156 7.85 -13.60 26.02
CA ALA A 156 7.85 -13.87 24.58
C ALA A 156 6.49 -14.41 24.11
N GLU A 157 5.83 -15.27 24.90
CA GLU A 157 4.48 -15.76 24.61
C GLU A 157 3.43 -14.62 24.69
N ALA A 158 3.47 -13.80 25.73
CA ALA A 158 2.51 -12.71 25.90
C ALA A 158 2.59 -11.66 24.79
N TRP A 159 3.80 -11.31 24.36
CA TRP A 159 4.03 -10.34 23.29
C TRP A 159 3.83 -10.93 21.88
N ALA A 160 3.78 -12.27 21.74
CA ALA A 160 3.48 -12.93 20.46
C ALA A 160 2.10 -12.56 19.89
N HIS A 161 1.15 -12.10 20.71
CA HIS A 161 -0.15 -11.63 20.23
C HIS A 161 -0.06 -10.39 19.32
N LEU A 162 1.06 -9.65 19.34
CA LEU A 162 1.32 -8.54 18.43
C LEU A 162 1.89 -8.97 17.08
N ALA A 163 2.20 -10.26 16.88
CA ALA A 163 2.81 -10.77 15.65
C ALA A 163 2.02 -10.38 14.40
N GLY A 164 2.75 -9.90 13.38
CA GLY A 164 2.16 -9.46 12.11
C GLY A 164 1.64 -8.01 12.10
N VAL A 165 1.80 -7.25 13.18
CA VAL A 165 1.76 -5.78 13.13
C VAL A 165 3.16 -5.28 12.76
N THR A 166 3.25 -4.53 11.68
CA THR A 166 4.53 -3.99 11.19
C THR A 166 5.21 -3.14 12.27
N GLY A 167 6.44 -3.49 12.64
CA GLY A 167 7.22 -2.77 13.66
C GLY A 167 7.01 -3.27 15.10
N ALA A 168 6.00 -4.10 15.37
CA ALA A 168 5.74 -4.64 16.71
C ALA A 168 6.79 -5.66 17.17
N ASP A 169 7.51 -6.31 16.25
CA ASP A 169 8.56 -7.26 16.59
C ASP A 169 9.69 -6.61 17.39
N ARG A 170 10.02 -5.34 17.07
CA ARG A 170 11.02 -4.56 17.82
C ARG A 170 10.53 -4.25 19.23
N LEU A 171 9.22 -3.98 19.39
CA LEU A 171 8.58 -3.77 20.69
C LEU A 171 8.61 -5.05 21.53
N ALA A 172 8.18 -6.18 20.96
CA ALA A 172 8.20 -7.47 21.62
C ALA A 172 9.62 -7.86 22.05
N ALA A 173 10.61 -7.68 21.17
CA ALA A 173 12.00 -7.95 21.49
C ALA A 173 12.54 -7.04 22.61
N ALA A 174 12.17 -5.75 22.64
CA ALA A 174 12.52 -4.85 23.74
C ALA A 174 11.86 -5.29 25.06
N ALA A 175 10.59 -5.68 25.02
CA ALA A 175 9.86 -6.15 26.19
C ALA A 175 10.40 -7.46 26.76
N VAL A 176 10.82 -8.41 25.91
CA VAL A 176 11.46 -9.66 26.34
C VAL A 176 12.82 -9.37 27.00
N ARG A 177 13.66 -8.53 26.37
CA ARG A 177 14.99 -8.16 26.92
C ARG A 177 14.92 -7.36 28.22
N SER A 178 13.85 -6.60 28.41
CA SER A 178 13.67 -5.70 29.57
C SER A 178 12.56 -6.17 30.51
N SER A 179 12.18 -7.46 30.45
CA SER A 179 11.11 -8.05 31.24
C SER A 179 11.31 -7.89 32.75
N ALA A 180 12.57 -7.89 33.21
CA ALA A 180 12.92 -7.70 34.62
C ALA A 180 12.88 -6.22 35.09
N SER A 181 12.81 -5.24 34.18
CA SER A 181 12.88 -3.81 34.53
C SER A 181 11.97 -2.94 33.66
N GLY A 182 10.87 -2.47 34.25
CA GLY A 182 9.93 -1.54 33.61
C GLY A 182 10.56 -0.20 33.20
N GLY A 183 11.54 0.30 33.96
CA GLY A 183 12.27 1.52 33.62
C GLY A 183 13.17 1.36 32.40
N ALA A 184 13.87 0.22 32.30
CA ALA A 184 14.68 -0.10 31.11
C ALA A 184 13.78 -0.25 29.87
N LEU A 185 12.63 -0.91 30.03
CA LEU A 185 11.64 -1.05 28.97
C LEU A 185 11.08 0.32 28.54
N ALA A 186 10.74 1.20 29.48
CA ALA A 186 10.26 2.54 29.16
C ALA A 186 11.28 3.35 28.34
N GLY A 187 12.57 3.26 28.67
CA GLY A 187 13.63 3.88 27.89
C GLY A 187 13.75 3.30 26.47
N ALA A 188 13.59 1.98 26.33
CA ALA A 188 13.61 1.32 25.02
C ALA A 188 12.39 1.67 24.16
N LEU A 189 11.20 1.80 24.77
CA LEU A 189 9.96 2.14 24.07
C LEU A 189 9.97 3.57 23.50
N VAL A 190 10.52 4.55 24.21
CA VAL A 190 10.68 5.92 23.68
C VAL A 190 11.57 5.92 22.45
N ARG A 191 12.75 5.28 22.52
CA ARG A 191 13.65 5.15 21.36
C ARG A 191 12.95 4.45 20.19
N LEU A 192 12.19 3.40 20.48
CA LEU A 192 11.43 2.70 19.46
C LEU A 192 10.36 3.59 18.80
N ALA A 193 9.65 4.41 19.57
CA ALA A 193 8.65 5.33 19.04
C ALA A 193 9.30 6.33 18.06
N ASP A 194 10.47 6.85 18.42
CA ASP A 194 11.25 7.76 17.57
C ASP A 194 11.77 7.07 16.30
N ASP A 195 12.31 5.85 16.43
CA ASP A 195 12.75 5.03 15.28
C ASP A 195 11.59 4.79 14.31
N LEU A 196 10.40 4.46 14.81
CA LEU A 196 9.23 4.22 13.97
C LEU A 196 8.73 5.48 13.27
N ARG A 197 8.83 6.65 13.92
CA ARG A 197 8.53 7.94 13.28
C ARG A 197 9.55 8.25 12.19
N ALA A 198 10.84 8.02 12.45
CA ALA A 198 11.91 8.22 11.48
C ALA A 198 11.74 7.28 10.27
N ASP A 199 11.47 5.99 10.50
CA ASP A 199 11.19 4.99 9.47
C ASP A 199 10.02 5.43 8.56
N ARG A 200 8.97 6.03 9.15
CA ARG A 200 7.84 6.58 8.38
C ARG A 200 8.23 7.79 7.55
N ALA A 201 8.99 8.73 8.12
CA ALA A 201 9.45 9.91 7.39
C ALA A 201 10.27 9.50 6.15
N ILE A 202 11.21 8.58 6.33
CA ILE A 202 12.02 8.01 5.26
C ILE A 202 11.14 7.31 4.21
N ALA A 203 10.12 6.55 4.64
CA ALA A 203 9.22 5.88 3.71
C ALA A 203 8.40 6.86 2.86
N VAL A 204 7.93 7.96 3.45
CA VAL A 204 7.22 9.03 2.74
C VAL A 204 8.13 9.74 1.75
N GLU A 205 9.36 10.06 2.16
CA GLU A 205 10.35 10.71 1.28
C GLU A 205 10.70 9.83 0.07
N ARG A 206 10.96 8.54 0.30
CA ARG A 206 11.21 7.56 -0.77
C ARG A 206 10.01 7.43 -1.71
N ALA A 207 8.79 7.51 -1.19
CA ALA A 207 7.59 7.49 -2.03
C ALA A 207 7.50 8.75 -2.90
N GLY A 208 7.87 9.92 -2.37
CA GLY A 208 7.95 11.17 -3.12
C GLY A 208 8.97 11.12 -4.26
N GLN A 209 10.19 10.65 -3.98
CA GLN A 209 11.26 10.51 -4.99
C GLN A 209 10.86 9.57 -6.13
N ARG A 210 10.24 8.44 -5.80
CA ARG A 210 9.75 7.47 -6.80
C ARG A 210 8.63 8.03 -7.67
N ALA A 211 7.75 8.85 -7.09
CA ALA A 211 6.68 9.51 -7.85
C ALA A 211 7.26 10.42 -8.94
N GLY A 212 8.33 11.17 -8.65
CA GLY A 212 9.02 12.01 -9.64
C GLY A 212 9.54 11.19 -10.83
N VAL A 213 10.23 10.07 -10.56
CA VAL A 213 10.74 9.18 -11.62
C VAL A 213 9.60 8.58 -12.44
N LEU A 214 8.52 8.13 -11.79
CA LEU A 214 7.36 7.55 -12.45
C LEU A 214 6.59 8.54 -13.33
N VAL A 215 6.68 9.85 -13.07
CA VAL A 215 6.07 10.88 -13.91
C VAL A 215 6.94 11.20 -15.12
N VAL A 216 8.26 11.29 -14.95
CA VAL A 216 9.18 11.61 -16.05
C VAL A 216 9.34 10.43 -17.02
N LEU A 217 9.29 9.20 -16.54
CA LEU A 217 9.43 7.99 -17.36
C LEU A 217 8.44 7.92 -18.55
N PRO A 218 7.11 8.05 -18.36
CA PRO A 218 6.17 8.04 -19.48
C PRO A 218 6.33 9.26 -20.39
N LEU A 219 6.69 10.43 -19.86
CA LEU A 219 7.00 11.62 -20.66
C LEU A 219 8.19 11.37 -21.60
N GLY A 220 9.28 10.81 -21.07
CA GLY A 220 10.47 10.44 -21.85
C GLY A 220 10.16 9.36 -22.89
N LEU A 221 9.38 8.35 -22.52
CA LEU A 221 8.97 7.26 -23.42
C LEU A 221 8.07 7.77 -24.57
N CYS A 222 7.23 8.78 -24.33
CA CYS A 222 6.42 9.41 -25.38
C CYS A 222 7.24 10.41 -26.22
N PHE A 223 8.22 11.10 -25.64
CA PHE A 223 9.01 12.10 -26.35
C PHE A 223 10.04 11.48 -27.30
N LEU A 224 10.67 10.37 -26.90
CA LEU A 224 11.69 9.68 -27.70
C LEU A 224 11.22 9.33 -29.14
N PRO A 225 10.06 8.66 -29.36
CA PRO A 225 9.61 8.34 -30.70
C PRO A 225 9.22 9.59 -31.50
N ALA A 226 8.62 10.60 -30.86
CA ALA A 226 8.29 11.86 -31.51
C ALA A 226 9.54 12.61 -31.98
N PHE A 227 10.58 12.66 -31.14
CA PHE A 227 11.86 13.28 -31.47
C PHE A 227 12.58 12.55 -32.62
N LEU A 228 12.57 11.22 -32.62
CA LEU A 228 13.16 10.43 -33.70
C LEU A 228 12.48 10.73 -35.04
N LEU A 229 11.14 10.74 -35.09
CA LEU A 229 10.38 10.97 -36.32
C LEU A 229 10.46 12.41 -36.82
N ALA A 230 10.37 13.39 -35.90
CA ALA A 230 10.32 14.80 -36.26
C ALA A 230 11.71 15.42 -36.47
N GLY A 231 12.71 14.98 -35.72
CA GLY A 231 14.06 15.55 -35.73
C GLY A 231 15.09 14.70 -36.45
N LEU A 232 15.27 13.44 -36.02
CA LEU A 232 16.40 12.61 -36.46
C LEU A 232 16.22 12.05 -37.87
N VAL A 233 15.04 11.52 -38.18
CA VAL A 233 14.75 10.86 -39.46
C VAL A 233 14.96 11.80 -40.67
N PRO A 234 14.42 13.03 -40.70
CA PRO A 234 14.62 13.94 -41.83
C PRO A 234 16.09 14.29 -42.07
N VAL A 235 16.84 14.49 -40.98
CA VAL A 235 18.27 14.82 -41.04
C VAL A 235 19.08 13.65 -41.59
N LEU A 236 18.81 12.43 -41.13
CA LEU A 236 19.47 11.23 -41.66
C LEU A 236 19.18 11.04 -43.16
N ILE A 237 17.94 11.24 -43.60
CA ILE A 237 17.58 11.13 -45.02
C ILE A 237 18.35 12.16 -45.86
N ALA A 238 18.45 13.41 -45.39
CA ALA A 238 19.16 14.47 -46.10
C ALA A 238 20.67 14.17 -46.25
N VAL A 239 21.33 13.70 -45.17
CA VAL A 239 22.77 13.40 -45.20
C VAL A 239 23.06 12.14 -46.01
N LEU A 240 22.30 11.04 -45.83
CA LEU A 240 22.52 9.83 -46.63
C LEU A 240 22.22 10.04 -48.12
N GLY A 241 21.32 10.96 -48.46
CA GLY A 241 21.02 11.32 -49.85
C GLY A 241 22.09 12.15 -50.53
N ASP A 242 22.96 12.84 -49.78
CA ASP A 242 24.05 13.67 -50.33
C ASP A 242 25.33 12.85 -50.58
N VAL A 243 25.44 11.66 -49.97
CA VAL A 243 26.64 10.80 -49.99
C VAL A 243 26.50 9.58 -50.92
N LEU A 244 25.28 9.24 -51.36
CA LEU A 244 25.00 8.17 -52.34
C LEU A 244 24.81 8.73 -53.74
#